data_AF-A0A6N7VBS5-F1
#
_entry.id   AF-A0A6N7VBS5-F1
#
_cell.length_a   1.000
_cell.length_b   1.000
_cell.length_c   1.000
_cell.angle_alpha   90.00
_cell.angle_beta   90.00
_cell.angle_gamma   90.00
#
_symmetry.space_group_name_H-M   'P 1'
#
loop_
_entity.id
_entity.type
_entity.pdbx_description
1 polymer ?
#
loop_
_entity_poly.entity_id
_entity_poly.type
_entity_poly.pdbx_seq_one_letter_code
_entity_poly.pdbx_strand_id
1 'polypeptide(L)'
;MGANQWDIQVQGVLSLLHDAENLILECEPAKDSALEALNALETALADCPELADAVDRLRFEVIANDMTDIMVRCNNAVEGTRESVQAYVDGDREMADTAGKAASLSYPGASCFSGGTRRWMVQ
;
A
#
# COMPACT_ATOMS: atom_id res chain seq x y z
N MET A 1 -7.18 -27.66 -3.75
CA MET A 1 -6.50 -26.49 -3.16
C MET A 1 -7.30 -25.28 -3.58
N GLY A 2 -8.12 -24.73 -2.68
CA GLY A 2 -8.92 -23.55 -2.99
C GLY A 2 -7.99 -22.35 -3.09
N ALA A 3 -8.00 -21.67 -4.24
CA ALA A 3 -7.39 -20.35 -4.33
C ALA A 3 -8.13 -19.47 -3.31
N ASN A 4 -7.41 -18.98 -2.30
CA ASN A 4 -7.93 -17.93 -1.44
C ASN A 4 -8.23 -16.76 -2.38
N GLN A 5 -9.50 -16.49 -2.66
CA GLN A 5 -9.92 -15.32 -3.39
C GLN A 5 -9.78 -14.16 -2.41
N TRP A 6 -8.68 -13.41 -2.52
CA TRP A 6 -8.46 -12.22 -1.70
C TRP A 6 -9.37 -11.14 -2.24
N ASP A 7 -10.52 -10.91 -1.60
CA ASP A 7 -11.43 -9.81 -1.92
C ASP A 7 -10.84 -8.50 -1.37
N ILE A 8 -9.83 -7.97 -2.07
CA ILE A 8 -9.17 -6.72 -1.68
C ILE A 8 -10.00 -5.55 -2.22
N GLN A 9 -10.51 -4.71 -1.33
CA GLN A 9 -11.07 -3.42 -1.70
C GLN A 9 -9.96 -2.43 -2.07
N VAL A 10 -9.42 -2.55 -3.29
CA VAL A 10 -8.27 -1.78 -3.80
C VAL A 10 -8.42 -0.28 -3.52
N GLN A 11 -9.59 0.30 -3.79
CA GLN A 11 -9.83 1.72 -3.55
C GLN A 11 -9.80 2.09 -2.06
N GLY A 12 -10.32 1.24 -1.18
CA GLY A 12 -10.25 1.45 0.27
C GLY A 12 -8.81 1.40 0.78
N VAL A 13 -8.01 0.46 0.28
CA VAL A 13 -6.59 0.35 0.67
C VAL A 13 -5.78 1.55 0.16
N LEU A 14 -6.02 2.01 -1.07
CA LEU A 14 -5.35 3.20 -1.60
C LEU A 14 -5.69 4.47 -0.81
N SER A 15 -6.94 4.62 -0.35
CA SER A 15 -7.34 5.74 0.52
C SER A 15 -6.58 5.71 1.85
N LEU A 16 -6.51 4.54 2.49
CA LEU A 16 -5.80 4.38 3.76
C LEU A 16 -4.30 4.61 3.62
N LEU A 17 -3.70 4.22 2.48
CA LEU A 17 -2.30 4.51 2.18
C LEU A 17 -2.07 6.01 2.03
N HIS A 18 -2.97 6.71 1.35
CA HIS A 18 -2.88 8.16 1.23
C HIS A 18 -2.99 8.87 2.59
N ASP A 19 -3.92 8.43 3.44
CA ASP A 19 -4.06 8.96 4.80
C ASP A 19 -2.79 8.70 5.62
N ALA A 20 -2.21 7.50 5.52
CA ALA A 20 -0.96 7.15 6.21
C ALA A 20 0.22 8.01 5.73
N GLU A 21 0.33 8.29 4.44
CA GLU A 21 1.37 9.18 3.90
C GLU A 21 1.25 10.61 4.43
N ASN A 22 0.03 11.14 4.48
CA ASN A 22 -0.21 12.47 5.04
C ASN A 22 0.22 12.52 6.51
N LEU A 23 -0.11 11.50 7.30
CA LEU A 23 0.30 11.42 8.71
C LEU A 23 1.82 11.31 8.89
N ILE A 24 2.51 10.59 8.01
CA ILE A 24 3.98 10.49 8.04
C ILE A 24 4.61 11.84 7.70
N LEU A 25 4.07 12.55 6.70
CA LEU A 25 4.52 13.90 6.33
C LEU A 25 4.33 14.91 7.47
N GLU A 26 3.29 14.76 8.29
CA GLU A 26 3.05 15.60 9.47
C GLU A 26 4.00 15.27 10.64
N CYS A 27 4.54 14.05 10.70
CA CYS A 27 5.45 13.64 11.78
C CYS A 27 6.83 14.31 11.70
N GLU A 28 7.33 14.61 10.50
CA GLU A 28 8.62 15.27 10.31
C GLU A 28 8.68 16.69 10.93
N PRO A 29 7.77 17.63 10.62
CA PRO A 29 7.76 18.95 11.23
C PRO A 29 7.43 18.92 12.73
N ALA A 30 6.65 17.93 13.18
CA ALA A 30 6.38 17.73 14.60
C ALA A 30 7.63 17.32 15.38
N LYS A 31 8.46 16.42 14.79
CA LYS A 31 9.76 16.02 15.33
C LYS A 31 10.68 17.23 15.44
N ASP A 32 10.79 18.01 14.37
CA ASP A 32 11.67 19.18 14.34
C ASP A 32 11.26 20.24 15.38
N SER A 33 9.95 20.52 15.49
CA SER A 33 9.42 21.42 16.51
C SER A 33 9.73 20.94 17.94
N ALA A 34 9.66 19.63 18.18
CA ALA A 34 10.00 19.06 19.48
C ALA A 34 11.50 19.17 19.79
N LEU A 35 12.37 18.96 18.80
CA LEU A 35 13.82 19.14 18.94
C LEU A 35 14.19 20.61 19.24
N GLU A 36 13.53 21.57 18.60
CA GLU A 36 13.71 23.00 18.89
C GLU A 36 13.31 23.34 20.34
N ALA A 37 12.16 22.84 20.79
CA ALA A 37 11.70 23.05 22.17
C ALA A 37 12.67 22.43 23.20
N LEU A 38 13.22 21.24 22.92
CA LEU A 38 14.21 20.60 23.79
C LEU A 38 15.53 21.38 23.83
N ASN A 39 16.01 21.91 22.71
CA ASN A 39 17.20 22.77 22.69
C ASN A 39 16.99 24.06 23.49
N ALA A 40 15.79 24.65 23.43
CA ALA A 40 15.44 25.81 24.24
C ALA A 40 15.41 25.48 25.74
N LEU A 41 14.87 24.31 26.10
CA LEU A 41 14.87 23.80 27.49
C LEU A 41 16.29 23.53 28.01
N GLU A 42 17.14 22.88 27.21
CA GLU A 42 18.55 22.63 27.55
C GLU A 42 19.29 23.95 27.85
N THR A 43 19.04 24.97 27.02
CA THR A 43 19.62 26.32 27.23
C THR A 43 19.11 26.98 28.51
N ALA A 44 17.81 26.86 28.80
CA ALA A 44 17.21 27.44 30.01
C ALA A 44 17.64 26.71 31.30
N LEU A 45 18.03 25.45 31.19
CA LEU A 45 18.44 24.58 32.30
C LEU A 45 19.95 24.45 32.44
N ALA A 46 20.75 25.28 31.76
CA ALA A 46 22.21 25.21 31.74
C ALA A 46 22.85 25.23 33.15
N ASP A 47 22.20 25.91 34.12
CA ASP A 47 22.66 25.99 35.51
C ASP A 47 22.19 24.81 36.39
N CYS A 48 21.44 23.85 35.81
CA CYS A 48 20.89 22.66 36.47
C CYS A 48 21.31 21.39 35.71
N PRO A 49 22.53 20.88 35.93
CA PRO A 49 23.13 19.81 35.12
C PRO A 49 22.33 18.50 35.11
N GLU A 50 21.65 18.16 36.20
CA GLU A 50 20.81 16.96 36.32
C GLU A 50 19.55 17.04 35.43
N LEU A 51 18.97 18.23 35.30
CA LEU A 51 17.82 18.47 34.44
C LEU A 51 18.24 18.59 32.97
N ALA A 52 19.41 19.18 32.70
CA ALA A 52 19.98 19.21 31.35
C ALA A 52 20.29 17.79 30.83
N ASP A 53 20.88 16.92 31.65
CA ASP A 53 21.13 15.50 31.29
C ASP A 53 19.83 14.73 31.01
N ALA A 54 18.76 14.99 31.78
CA ALA A 54 17.45 14.39 31.53
C ALA A 54 16.83 14.87 30.20
N VAL A 55 16.98 16.15 29.86
CA VAL A 55 16.52 16.71 28.58
C VAL A 55 17.32 16.14 27.41
N ASP A 56 18.63 15.97 27.56
CA ASP A 56 19.47 15.38 26.50
C ASP A 56 19.13 13.91 26.24
N ARG A 57 18.89 13.11 27.30
CA ARG A 57 18.36 11.74 27.14
C ARG A 57 17.03 11.71 26.39
N LEU A 58 16.10 12.59 26.76
CA LEU A 58 14.80 12.68 26.09
C LEU A 58 14.96 13.02 24.60
N ARG A 59 15.89 13.92 24.26
CA ARG A 59 16.21 14.30 22.89
C ARG A 59 16.73 13.12 22.08
N PHE A 60 17.73 12.41 22.59
CA PHE A 60 18.41 11.34 21.85
C PHE A 60 17.61 10.03 21.81
N GLU A 61 17.15 9.56 22.96
CA GLU A 61 16.55 8.23 23.08
C GLU A 61 15.13 8.23 22.49
N VAL A 62 14.31 9.21 22.89
CA VAL A 62 12.87 9.18 22.58
C VAL A 62 12.57 9.91 21.27
N ILE A 63 13.11 11.11 21.08
CA ILE A 63 12.71 11.92 19.92
C ILE A 63 13.54 11.58 18.69
N ALA A 64 14.86 11.54 18.81
CA ALA A 64 15.70 11.29 17.65
C ALA A 64 15.63 9.83 17.19
N ASN A 65 15.82 8.87 18.09
CA ASN A 65 15.87 7.45 17.71
C ASN A 65 14.49 6.85 17.46
N ASP A 66 13.57 6.88 18.44
CA ASP A 66 12.29 6.18 18.31
C ASP A 66 11.41 6.77 17.20
N MET A 67 11.31 8.11 17.09
CA MET A 67 10.50 8.70 16.01
C MET A 67 11.07 8.39 14.63
N THR A 68 12.40 8.39 14.46
CA THR A 68 13.03 8.04 13.17
C THR A 68 12.74 6.58 12.81
N ASP A 69 12.87 5.65 13.75
CA ASP A 69 12.57 4.24 13.52
C ASP A 69 11.08 4.01 13.21
N ILE A 70 10.17 4.69 13.92
CA ILE A 70 8.73 4.66 13.64
C ILE A 70 8.45 5.18 12.23
N MET A 71 9.00 6.34 11.85
CA MET A 71 8.80 6.92 10.51
C MET A 71 9.32 6.01 9.41
N VAL A 72 10.51 5.40 9.59
CA VAL A 72 11.08 4.44 8.62
C VAL A 72 10.20 3.21 8.48
N ARG A 73 9.73 2.63 9.59
CA ARG A 73 8.83 1.46 9.56
C ARG A 73 7.49 1.78 8.90
N CYS A 74 6.92 2.94 9.17
CA CYS A 74 5.69 3.40 8.54
C CYS A 74 5.87 3.59 7.03
N ASN A 75 6.96 4.23 6.58
CA ASN A 75 7.28 4.37 5.16
C ASN A 75 7.41 3.01 4.47
N ASN A 76 8.19 2.10 5.04
CA ASN A 76 8.38 0.75 4.49
C ASN A 76 7.05 -0.02 4.40
N ALA A 77 6.16 0.13 5.39
CA ALA A 77 4.87 -0.52 5.40
C ALA A 77 3.94 0.05 4.31
N VAL A 78 3.92 1.37 4.13
CA VAL A 78 3.15 2.04 3.08
C VAL A 78 3.64 1.62 1.70
N GLU A 79 4.96 1.66 1.47
CA GLU A 79 5.57 1.27 0.20
C GLU A 79 5.28 -0.20 -0.13
N GLY A 80 5.55 -1.12 0.81
CA GLY A 80 5.29 -2.55 0.58
C GLY A 80 3.81 -2.88 0.37
N THR A 81 2.91 -2.14 1.03
CA THR A 81 1.46 -2.30 0.80
C THR A 81 1.06 -1.78 -0.57
N ARG A 82 1.61 -0.65 -1.02
CA ARG A 82 1.38 -0.10 -2.36
C ARG A 82 1.85 -1.07 -3.44
N GLU A 83 3.05 -1.62 -3.30
CA GLU A 83 3.59 -2.62 -4.24
C GLU A 83 2.70 -3.86 -4.31
N SER A 84 2.23 -4.33 -3.15
CA SER A 84 1.32 -5.49 -3.07
C SER A 84 -0.02 -5.24 -3.76
N VAL A 85 -0.60 -4.03 -3.59
CA VAL A 85 -1.83 -3.63 -4.27
C VAL A 85 -1.61 -3.53 -5.78
N GLN A 86 -0.48 -2.96 -6.22
CA GLN A 86 -0.15 -2.86 -7.64
C GLN A 86 -0.01 -4.24 -8.29
N ALA A 87 0.72 -5.16 -7.65
CA ALA A 87 0.88 -6.53 -8.12
C ALA A 87 -0.47 -7.27 -8.21
N TYR A 88 -1.38 -7.02 -7.26
CA TYR A 88 -2.74 -7.57 -7.31
C TYR A 88 -3.52 -7.06 -8.53
N VAL A 89 -3.48 -5.75 -8.80
CA VAL A 89 -4.16 -5.15 -9.96
C VAL A 89 -3.58 -5.64 -11.29
N ASP A 90 -2.25 -5.76 -11.38
CA ASP A 90 -1.59 -6.24 -12.59
C ASP A 90 -1.91 -7.70 -12.88
N GLY A 91 -1.95 -8.54 -11.83
CA GLY A 91 -2.38 -9.95 -11.95
C GLY A 91 -3.83 -10.08 -12.42
N ASP A 92 -4.75 -9.29 -11.87
CA ASP A 92 -6.17 -9.31 -12.29
C ASP A 92 -6.32 -8.90 -13.77
N ARG A 93 -5.56 -7.88 -14.20
CA ARG A 93 -5.51 -7.45 -15.60
C ARG A 93 -4.98 -8.55 -16.53
N GLU A 94 -3.90 -9.23 -16.16
CA GLU A 94 -3.34 -10.33 -16.95
C GLU A 94 -4.33 -11.50 -17.09
N MET A 95 -5.06 -11.82 -16.01
CA MET A 95 -6.11 -12.84 -16.03
C MET A 95 -7.27 -12.43 -16.95
N ALA A 96 -7.72 -11.18 -16.89
CA ALA A 96 -8.76 -10.66 -17.76
C ALA A 96 -8.35 -10.70 -19.25
N ASP A 97 -7.11 -10.30 -19.56
CA ASP A 97 -6.56 -10.35 -20.92
C ASP A 97 -6.45 -11.79 -21.43
N THR A 98 -6.02 -12.72 -20.58
CA THR A 98 -5.91 -14.15 -20.92
C THR A 98 -7.29 -14.76 -21.15
N ALA A 99 -8.27 -14.44 -20.30
CA ALA A 99 -9.66 -14.86 -20.49
C ALA A 99 -10.26 -14.29 -21.78
N GLY A 100 -10.00 -13.02 -22.11
CA GLY A 100 -10.42 -12.40 -23.37
C GLY A 100 -9.79 -13.04 -24.61
N LYS A 101 -8.50 -13.40 -24.53
CA LYS A 101 -7.80 -14.16 -25.60
C LYS A 101 -8.36 -15.58 -25.75
N ALA A 102 -8.61 -16.28 -24.64
CA ALA A 102 -9.24 -17.61 -24.67
C ALA A 102 -10.67 -17.56 -25.23
N ALA A 103 -11.47 -16.56 -24.85
CA ALA A 103 -12.82 -16.36 -25.37
C ALA A 103 -12.83 -16.04 -26.88
N SER A 104 -11.85 -15.27 -27.38
CA SER A 104 -11.70 -14.98 -28.81
C SER A 104 -11.16 -16.17 -29.62
N LEU A 105 -10.32 -17.02 -29.03
CA LEU A 105 -9.88 -18.29 -29.63
C LEU A 105 -10.97 -19.37 -29.69
N SER A 106 -12.04 -19.25 -28.90
CA SER A 106 -13.20 -20.15 -28.96
C SER A 106 -14.18 -19.80 -30.09
N TYR A 107 -13.92 -18.73 -30.86
CA TYR A 107 -14.77 -18.24 -31.96
C TYR A 107 -14.14 -18.27 -33.38
N PRO A 108 -13.44 -19.33 -33.81
CA PRO A 108 -13.30 -19.64 -35.24
C PRO A 108 -13.98 -20.98 -35.55
N GLY A 109 -15.28 -20.96 -35.88
CA GLY A 109 -15.95 -22.20 -36.29
C GLY A 109 -17.46 -22.19 -36.55
N ALA A 110 -18.19 -21.10 -36.29
CA ALA A 110 -19.64 -21.07 -36.54
C ALA A 110 -20.04 -20.65 -37.97
N SER A 111 -19.16 -20.82 -38.96
CA SER A 111 -19.43 -20.42 -40.34
C SER A 111 -19.02 -21.46 -41.39
N CYS A 112 -19.13 -22.76 -41.10
CA CYS A 112 -18.95 -23.81 -42.11
C CYS A 112 -19.68 -25.11 -41.70
N PHE A 113 -21.01 -25.08 -41.54
CA PHE A 113 -21.79 -26.31 -41.69
C PHE A 113 -22.95 -26.06 -42.66
N SER A 114 -22.75 -26.53 -43.89
CA SER A 114 -23.74 -26.56 -44.95
C SER A 114 -24.96 -27.38 -44.50
N GLY A 115 -25.98 -26.69 -43.98
CA GLY A 115 -27.28 -27.27 -43.69
C GLY A 115 -28.06 -27.53 -44.97
N GLY A 116 -27.64 -28.56 -45.72
CA GLY A 116 -28.47 -29.15 -46.76
C GLY A 116 -29.74 -29.70 -46.13
N THR A 117 -30.87 -29.10 -46.47
CA THR A 117 -32.21 -29.53 -46.07
C THR A 117 -32.50 -30.94 -46.58
N ARG A 118 -32.33 -31.96 -45.71
CA ARG A 118 -33.01 -33.25 -45.89
C ARG A 118 -34.08 -33.43 -44.83
N ARG A 119 -35.28 -33.01 -45.25
CA ARG A 119 -36.59 -33.31 -44.66
C ARG A 119 -36.80 -34.83 -44.69
N TRP A 120 -36.73 -35.48 -43.54
CA TRP A 120 -37.24 -36.84 -43.38
C TRP A 120 -38.76 -36.75 -43.20
N MET A 121 -39.51 -37.14 -44.24
CA MET A 121 -40.95 -37.38 -44.13
C MET A 121 -41.14 -38.79 -43.56
N VAL A 122 -41.77 -38.86 -42.39
CA VAL A 122 -42.35 -40.09 -41.85
C VAL A 122 -43.77 -40.18 -42.41
N GLN A 123 -43.95 -41.02 -43.43
CA GLN A 123 -45.05 -41.98 -43.65
C GLN A 123 -44.93 -42.58 -45.05
#